data_AF-A0AAW0H2E8-F1
#
_entry.id   AF-A0AAW0H2E8-F1
#
_cell.length_a   1.000
_cell.length_b   1.000
_cell.length_c   1.000
_cell.angle_alpha   90.00
_cell.angle_beta   90.00
_cell.angle_gamma   90.00
#
_symmetry.space_group_name_H-M   'P 1'
#
loop_
_entity.id
_entity.type
_entity.pdbx_description
1 polymer ?
#
loop_
_entity_poly.entity_id
_entity_poly.type
_entity_poly.pdbx_seq_one_letter_code
_entity_poly.pdbx_strand_id
1 'polypeptide(L)' 'MTMCLITLTSLSLPVREDAALGTVIALISVSDLDSGANGQVTCSLTVHVPFKLVSTFKNYYSLVLDSALDRETTPDYKGW' A
#
# COMPACT_ATOMS: atom_id res chain seq x y z
N MET A 1 15.20 19.44 1.98
CA MET A 1 15.14 18.23 1.14
C MET A 1 14.70 17.12 2.07
N THR A 2 13.39 16.92 2.19
CA THR A 2 12.80 15.98 3.16
C THR A 2 13.12 14.55 2.70
N MET A 3 13.96 13.82 3.44
CA MET A 3 14.25 12.42 3.14
C MET A 3 13.18 11.55 3.80
N CYS A 4 12.09 11.37 3.08
CA CYS A 4 11.08 10.38 3.42
C CYS A 4 11.53 9.02 2.88
N LEU A 5 11.71 8.06 3.77
CA LEU A 5 12.06 6.68 3.43
C LEU A 5 10.80 5.82 3.43
N ILE A 6 10.43 5.31 2.26
CA ILE A 6 9.35 4.34 2.11
C ILE A 6 9.97 2.95 2.10
N THR A 7 9.57 2.12 3.06
CA THR A 7 10.06 0.73 3.21
C THR A 7 8.88 -0.23 3.09
N LEU A 8 8.96 -1.17 2.15
CA LEU A 8 8.04 -2.29 2.07
C LEU A 8 8.45 -3.33 3.11
N THR A 9 7.69 -3.47 4.18
CA THR A 9 8.02 -4.40 5.27
C THR A 9 7.53 -5.81 5.00
N SER A 10 6.45 -5.96 4.24
CA SER A 10 5.99 -7.29 3.79
C SER A 10 5.24 -7.20 2.47
N LEU A 11 5.29 -8.29 1.71
CA LEU A 11 4.60 -8.43 0.43
C LEU A 11 4.07 -9.86 0.29
N SER A 12 2.78 -9.98 0.02
CA SER A 12 2.06 -11.23 -0.13
C SER A 12 1.70 -11.41 -1.61
N LEU A 13 2.65 -11.91 -2.39
CA LEU A 13 2.46 -12.26 -3.80
C LEU A 13 2.74 -13.75 -4.04
N PRO A 14 2.03 -14.41 -4.96
CA PRO A 14 0.92 -13.89 -5.77
C PRO A 14 -0.40 -13.78 -4.97
N VAL A 15 -1.19 -12.74 -5.24
CA VAL A 15 -2.56 -12.63 -4.70
C VAL A 15 -3.48 -13.51 -5.54
N ARG A 16 -4.30 -14.33 -4.88
CA ARG A 16 -5.31 -15.14 -5.56
C ARG A 16 -6.47 -14.26 -6.03
N GLU A 17 -7.05 -14.61 -7.17
CA GLU A 17 -8.21 -13.89 -7.73
C GLU A 17 -9.45 -14.00 -6.83
N ASP A 18 -9.61 -15.15 -6.15
CA ASP A 18 -10.65 -15.44 -5.17
C ASP A 18 -10.37 -14.86 -3.77
N ALA A 19 -9.35 -14.00 -3.63
CA ALA A 19 -9.02 -13.39 -2.35
C ALA A 19 -10.17 -12.51 -1.85
N ALA A 20 -10.48 -12.62 -0.56
CA ALA A 20 -11.52 -11.81 0.06
C ALA A 20 -11.14 -10.32 0.09
N LEU A 21 -12.13 -9.45 -0.04
CA LEU A 21 -11.93 -8.01 0.18
C LEU A 21 -11.39 -7.76 1.60
N GLY A 22 -10.45 -6.84 1.72
CA GLY A 22 -9.71 -6.58 2.94
C GLY A 22 -8.47 -7.46 3.16
N THR A 23 -8.18 -8.40 2.24
CA THR A 23 -6.93 -9.18 2.29
C THR A 23 -5.73 -8.24 2.25
N VAL A 24 -4.83 -8.38 3.23
CA VAL A 24 -3.58 -7.60 3.28
C VAL A 24 -2.60 -8.13 2.25
N ILE A 25 -2.22 -7.28 1.30
CA ILE A 25 -1.31 -7.60 0.21
C ILE A 25 0.10 -7.15 0.59
N ALA A 26 0.24 -6.01 1.26
CA ALA A 26 1.55 -5.52 1.70
C ALA A 26 1.45 -4.68 2.97
N LEU A 27 2.55 -4.63 3.70
CA LEU A 27 2.77 -3.66 4.77
C LEU A 27 3.86 -2.69 4.33
N ILE A 28 3.61 -1.40 4.56
CA ILE A 28 4.45 -0.29 4.16
C ILE A 28 4.73 0.54 5.41
N SER A 29 6.00 0.84 5.65
CA SER A 29 6.46 1.76 6.68
C SER A 29 7.02 3.00 6.02
N VAL A 30 6.69 4.16 6.57
CA VAL A 30 7.07 5.46 6.02
C VAL A 30 7.80 6.23 7.09
N SER A 31 9.13 6.25 7.03
CA SER A 31 9.95 6.90 8.03
C SER A 31 10.43 8.25 7.49
N ASP A 32 10.00 9.33 8.15
CA ASP A 32 10.60 10.65 7.95
C ASP A 32 11.68 10.85 9.01
N LEU A 33 12.89 11.22 8.59
CA LEU A 33 14.01 11.45 9.50
C LEU A 33 13.91 12.83 10.20
N ASP A 34 12.98 13.68 9.77
CA ASP A 34 12.77 15.00 10.34
C ASP A 34 11.88 14.92 11.60
N SER A 35 12.41 15.40 12.73
CA SER A 35 11.68 15.50 14.00
C SER A 35 10.77 16.74 14.04
N GLY A 36 9.52 16.59 14.51
CA GLY A 36 8.58 17.70 14.74
C GLY A 36 7.25 17.57 13.99
N ALA A 37 6.54 18.68 13.77
CA ALA A 37 5.28 18.72 13.01
C ALA A 37 5.41 18.26 11.54
N ASN A 38 6.64 18.14 11.03
CA ASN A 38 6.96 17.63 9.69
C ASN A 38 6.91 16.09 9.58
N GLY A 39 6.74 15.37 10.69
CA GLY A 39 6.67 13.90 10.69
C GLY A 39 5.31 13.31 10.30
N GLN A 40 4.36 14.12 9.83
CA GLN A 40 3.06 13.65 9.34
C GLN A 40 3.12 13.41 7.83
N VAL A 41 3.54 12.21 7.45
CA VAL A 41 3.59 11.82 6.03
C VAL A 41 2.23 11.28 5.61
N THR A 42 1.63 11.87 4.58
CA THR A 42 0.42 11.36 3.94
C THR A 42 0.81 10.64 2.65
N CYS A 43 0.59 9.32 2.60
CA CYS A 43 0.78 8.54 1.39
C CYS A 43 -0.57 8.24 0.73
N SER A 44 -0.65 8.45 -0.58
CA SER A 44 -1.82 8.15 -1.39
C SER A 44 -1.44 7.29 -2.57
N LEU A 45 -2.31 6.34 -2.94
CA LEU A 45 -2.23 5.67 -4.22
C LEU A 45 -2.67 6.66 -5.30
N THR A 46 -1.80 6.92 -6.27
CA THR A 46 -2.06 7.86 -7.36
C THR A 46 -2.98 7.28 -8.42
N VAL A 47 -3.26 5.97 -8.39
CA VAL A 47 -4.03 5.32 -9.44
C VAL A 47 -5.17 4.46 -8.93
N HIS A 48 -6.21 4.38 -9.75
CA HIS A 48 -7.42 3.61 -9.54
C HIS A 48 -7.17 2.11 -9.75
N VAL A 49 -6.51 1.51 -8.78
CA VAL A 49 -6.29 0.07 -8.67
C VAL A 49 -7.31 -0.55 -7.71
N PRO A 50 -7.58 -1.87 -7.76
CA PRO A 50 -8.47 -2.54 -6.82
C PRO A 50 -7.84 -2.70 -5.42
N PHE A 51 -6.94 -1.79 -5.04
CA PHE A 51 -6.22 -1.80 -3.79
C PHE A 51 -6.39 -0.45 -3.10
N LYS A 52 -6.41 -0.47 -1.77
CA LYS A 52 -6.41 0.75 -0.96
C LYS A 52 -5.31 0.71 0.08
N LEU A 53 -4.78 1.89 0.39
CA LEU A 53 -3.89 2.10 1.53
C LEU A 53 -4.74 2.38 2.77
N VAL A 54 -4.58 1.54 3.78
CA VAL A 54 -5.21 1.70 5.09
C VAL A 54 -4.13 2.10 6.08
N SER A 55 -4.25 3.30 6.65
CA SER A 55 -3.39 3.71 7.77
C SER A 55 -3.72 2.86 8.99
N THR A 56 -2.72 2.18 9.54
CA THR A 56 -2.89 1.26 10.68
C THR A 56 -2.35 1.88 11.96
N PHE A 57 -1.07 2.30 11.94
CA PHE A 57 -0.41 2.98 13.04
C PHE A 57 0.41 4.16 12.50
N LYS A 58 0.92 5.03 13.38
CA LYS A 58 1.78 6.15 13.00
C LYS A 58 2.89 5.65 12.08
N ASN A 59 2.92 6.15 10.84
CA ASN A 59 3.90 5.80 9.81
C ASN A 59 3.79 4.38 9.23
N TYR A 60 2.71 3.65 9.51
CA TYR A 60 2.45 2.32 8.94
C TYR A 60 1.15 2.30 8.14
N TYR A 61 1.24 1.68 6.97
CA TYR A 61 0.15 1.51 6.03
C TYR A 61 0.04 0.04 5.62
N SER A 62 -1.20 -0.44 5.50
CA SER A 62 -1.50 -1.73 4.90
C SER A 62 -2.09 -1.50 3.52
N LEU A 63 -1.51 -2.12 2.49
CA LEU A 63 -2.14 -2.22 1.19
C LEU A 63 -3.10 -3.40 1.24
N VAL A 64 -4.39 -3.14 1.05
CA VAL A 64 -5.43 -4.19 1.12
C VAL A 64 -6.21 -4.24 -0.17
N LEU A 65 -6.74 -5.42 -0.48
CA LEU A 65 -7.67 -5.61 -1.58
C LEU A 65 -8.99 -4.88 -1.31
N ASP A 66 -9.42 -4.02 -2.23
CA ASP A 66 -10.64 -3.21 -2.09
C ASP A 66 -11.70 -3.53 -3.15
N SER A 67 -11.32 -4.23 -4.22
CA SER A 67 -12.26 -4.74 -5.23
C SER A 67 -11.84 -6.12 -5.72
N ALA A 68 -12.75 -6.81 -6.40
CA ALA A 68 -12.47 -8.10 -7.01
C ALA A 68 -11.35 -7.96 -8.06
N LEU A 69 -10.50 -8.99 -8.12
CA LEU A 69 -9.51 -9.12 -9.17
C LEU A 69 -10.15 -9.88 -10.34
N ASP A 70 -9.75 -9.51 -11.55
CA ASP A 70 -10.13 -10.20 -12.77
C ASP A 70 -8.85 -10.40 -13.61
N ARG A 71 -8.34 -11.63 -13.61
CA ARG A 71 -7.10 -11.99 -14.32
C ARG A 71 -7.28 -12.07 -15.83
N GLU A 72 -8.50 -12.19 -16.32
CA GLU A 72 -8.79 -12.17 -17.76
C GLU A 72 -8.68 -10.75 -18.30
N THR A 73 -9.20 -9.77 -17.57
CA THR A 73 -9.13 -8.34 -17.95
C THR A 73 -7.80 -7.69 -17.56
N THR A 74 -7.27 -7.97 -16.36
CA THR A 74 -6.01 -7.39 -15.85
C THR A 74 -5.14 -8.49 -15.21
N PRO A 75 -4.26 -9.14 -16.00
CA PRO A 75 -3.48 -10.28 -15.53
C PRO A 75 -2.37 -9.89 -14.53
N ASP A 76 -1.94 -8.62 -14.53
CA ASP A 76 -0.84 -8.13 -13.70
C ASP A 76 -1.03 -6.63 -13.39
N TYR A 77 -0.68 -6.22 -12.16
CA TYR A 77 -0.70 -4.84 -11.71
C TYR A 77 0.73 -4.35 -11.50
N LYS A 78 1.24 -3.53 -12.44
CA LYS A 78 2.60 -2.94 -12.39
C LYS A 78 2.56 -1.41 -12.37
N GLY A 79 3.49 -0.82 -11.62
CA GLY A 79 3.76 0.63 -11.67
C GLY A 79 2.74 1.52 -10.94
N TRP A 80 2.08 0.97 -9.92
CA TRP A 80 1.13 1.66 -9.06
C TRP A 80 1.70 1.88 -7.67
#